data_AF-A0A535XU66-F1
#
_entry.id   AF-A0A535XU66-F1
#
_cell.length_a   1.000
_cell.length_b   1.000
_cell.length_c   1.000
_cell.angle_alpha   90.00
_cell.angle_beta   90.00
_cell.angle_gamma   90.00
#
_symmetry.space_group_name_H-M   'P 1'
#
loop_
_entity.id
_entity.type
_entity.pdbx_description
1 polymer ?
#
loop_
_entity_poly.entity_id
_entity_poly.type
_entity_poly.pdbx_seq_one_letter_code
_entity_poly.pdbx_strand_id
1 'polypeptide(L)'
;MTLKEFSITASGQASAGAVAFRVTNAGTMIHEFDIYKSSLPIDKLPLDSSQQVDEGSPQVETIEASEPIAAGTTVNIVATLKAGHYYLVCNQPGHYALGMRLDFVVG
;
A
#
# COMPACT_ATOMS: atom_id res chain seq x y z
N MET A 1 -7.85 7.19 3.15
CA MET A 1 -7.55 5.75 3.28
C MET A 1 -7.64 5.37 4.74
N THR A 2 -8.14 4.17 5.03
CA THR A 2 -8.19 3.61 6.39
C THR A 2 -7.47 2.27 6.40
N LEU A 3 -6.52 2.13 7.33
CA LEU A 3 -5.82 0.88 7.65
C LEU A 3 -6.46 0.29 8.89
N LYS A 4 -6.75 -1.00 8.87
CA LYS A 4 -7.32 -1.70 10.03
C LYS A 4 -7.02 -3.19 9.96
N GLU A 5 -6.04 -3.62 10.76
CA GLU A 5 -5.51 -4.99 10.75
C GLU A 5 -5.27 -5.39 9.28
N PHE A 6 -5.64 -6.58 8.84
CA PHE A 6 -5.30 -7.06 7.49
C PHE A 6 -6.14 -6.44 6.36
N SER A 7 -6.55 -5.17 6.48
CA SER A 7 -7.40 -4.48 5.52
C SER A 7 -6.96 -3.03 5.25
N ILE A 8 -7.03 -2.66 3.98
CA ILE A 8 -6.92 -1.28 3.49
C ILE A 8 -8.23 -0.94 2.79
N THR A 9 -8.81 0.21 3.13
CA THR A 9 -10.01 0.71 2.48
C THR A 9 -9.81 2.12 1.94
N ALA A 10 -10.32 2.35 0.73
CA ALA A 10 -10.30 3.62 0.04
C ALA A 10 -11.71 4.21 -0.08
N SER A 11 -11.80 5.53 0.00
CA SER A 11 -13.01 6.28 -0.30
C SER A 11 -12.69 7.26 -1.43
N GLY A 12 -13.10 6.93 -2.65
CA GLY A 12 -12.93 7.79 -3.83
C GLY A 12 -11.97 7.25 -4.88
N GLN A 13 -11.76 8.06 -5.92
CA GLN A 13 -10.89 7.81 -7.06
C GLN A 13 -9.85 8.93 -7.15
N ALA A 14 -8.70 8.67 -7.75
CA ALA A 14 -7.67 9.68 -8.00
C ALA A 14 -7.44 9.86 -9.50
N SER A 15 -7.11 11.09 -9.90
CA SER A 15 -6.60 11.40 -11.23
C SER A 15 -5.08 11.41 -11.22
N ALA A 16 -4.47 11.18 -12.38
CA ALA A 16 -3.02 11.28 -12.56
C ALA A 16 -2.47 12.66 -12.13
N GLY A 17 -1.27 12.65 -11.57
CA GLY A 17 -0.58 13.81 -11.02
C GLY A 17 -0.14 13.57 -9.58
N ALA A 18 0.00 14.65 -8.82
CA ALA A 18 0.28 14.57 -7.38
C ALA A 18 -0.99 14.14 -6.64
N VAL A 19 -0.98 12.92 -6.10
CA VAL A 19 -2.09 12.34 -5.34
C VAL A 19 -1.72 12.37 -3.86
N ALA A 20 -2.52 13.06 -3.05
CA ALA A 20 -2.38 13.11 -1.61
C ALA A 20 -3.30 12.09 -0.94
N PHE A 21 -2.71 11.15 -0.22
CA PHE A 21 -3.38 10.15 0.58
C PHE A 21 -3.39 10.58 2.05
N ARG A 22 -4.57 10.93 2.56
CA ARG A 22 -4.78 11.02 4.02
C ARG A 22 -5.05 9.61 4.55
N VAL A 23 -4.07 9.03 5.25
CA VAL A 23 -4.09 7.64 5.72
C VAL A 23 -4.27 7.62 7.23
N THR A 24 -5.34 7.00 7.71
CA THR A 24 -5.60 6.82 9.15
C THR A 24 -5.45 5.35 9.50
N ASN A 25 -4.61 5.05 10.50
CA ASN A 25 -4.59 3.73 11.13
C ASN A 25 -5.69 3.69 12.22
N ALA A 26 -6.80 3.03 11.91
CA ALA A 26 -7.93 2.84 12.81
C ALA A 26 -7.93 1.48 13.52
N GLY A 27 -6.85 0.71 13.35
CA GLY A 27 -6.62 -0.55 14.04
C GLY A 27 -5.90 -0.37 15.36
N THR A 28 -5.43 -1.50 15.89
CA THR A 28 -4.64 -1.61 17.13
C THR A 28 -3.19 -2.01 16.87
N MET A 29 -2.88 -2.50 15.68
CA MET A 29 -1.54 -2.87 15.24
C MET A 29 -0.83 -1.68 14.57
N ILE A 30 0.50 -1.76 14.47
CA ILE A 30 1.28 -0.88 13.58
C ILE A 30 1.02 -1.29 12.13
N HIS A 31 0.93 -0.31 11.24
CA HIS A 31 0.70 -0.52 9.81
C HIS A 31 1.60 0.37 8.96
N GLU A 32 1.75 0.02 7.69
CA GLU A 32 2.38 0.81 6.64
C GLU A 32 1.37 1.07 5.51
N PHE A 33 1.73 1.99 4.63
CA PHE A 33 1.02 2.33 3.42
C PHE A 33 2.03 2.54 2.30
N ASP A 34 2.28 1.46 1.58
CA ASP A 34 3.22 1.41 0.48
C ASP A 34 2.46 1.30 -0.84
N ILE A 35 3.04 1.91 -1.87
CA ILE A 35 2.47 2.01 -3.20
C ILE A 35 3.41 1.31 -4.15
N TYR A 36 2.96 0.16 -4.65
CA TYR A 36 3.70 -0.64 -5.62
C TYR A 36 3.08 -0.58 -7.00
N LYS A 37 3.90 -0.82 -8.01
CA LYS A 37 3.47 -1.14 -9.36
C LYS A 37 4.05 -2.48 -9.79
N SER A 38 3.23 -3.32 -10.40
CA SER A 38 3.64 -4.62 -10.91
C SER A 38 2.75 -5.04 -12.08
N SER A 39 3.28 -5.91 -12.93
CA SER A 39 2.49 -6.63 -13.95
C SER A 39 1.87 -7.92 -13.42
N LEU A 40 2.24 -8.35 -12.22
CA LEU A 40 1.69 -9.54 -11.58
C LEU A 40 0.33 -9.23 -10.96
N PRO A 41 -0.58 -10.21 -10.83
CA PRO A 41 -1.76 -10.06 -10.00
C PRO A 41 -1.39 -9.64 -8.58
N ILE A 42 -2.24 -8.82 -7.96
CA ILE A 42 -2.03 -8.30 -6.60
C ILE A 42 -1.86 -9.39 -5.54
N ASP A 43 -2.24 -10.65 -5.80
CA ASP A 43 -2.07 -11.79 -4.89
C ASP A 43 -0.83 -12.65 -5.18
N LYS A 44 0.01 -12.21 -6.10
CA LYS A 44 1.18 -12.94 -6.61
C LYS A 44 2.47 -12.12 -6.58
N LEU A 45 2.50 -10.97 -5.89
CA LEU A 45 3.76 -10.27 -5.66
C LEU A 45 4.77 -11.19 -4.97
N PRO A 46 6.04 -11.14 -5.36
CA PRO A 46 7.11 -11.90 -4.73
C PRO A 46 7.28 -11.44 -3.28
N LEU A 47 7.53 -12.40 -2.39
CA LEU A 47 7.71 -12.15 -0.97
C LEU A 47 9.10 -12.56 -0.51
N ASP A 48 9.63 -11.84 0.48
CA ASP A 48 10.86 -12.19 1.17
C ASP A 48 10.64 -13.26 2.26
N SER A 49 11.69 -13.58 3.02
CA SER A 49 11.60 -14.54 4.13
C SER A 49 10.68 -14.11 5.28
N SER A 50 10.40 -12.81 5.40
CA SER A 50 9.53 -12.23 6.42
C SER A 50 8.07 -12.12 5.97
N GLN A 51 7.75 -12.65 4.78
CA GLN A 51 6.42 -12.54 4.15
C GLN A 51 6.03 -11.07 3.85
N GLN A 52 7.03 -10.21 3.66
CA GLN A 52 6.86 -8.86 3.11
C GLN A 52 7.01 -8.96 1.59
N VAL A 53 6.35 -8.08 0.85
CA VAL A 53 6.64 -7.82 -0.57
C VAL A 53 8.13 -7.54 -0.71
N ASP A 54 8.79 -8.33 -1.57
CA ASP A 54 10.20 -8.18 -1.87
C ASP A 54 10.42 -6.97 -2.79
N GLU A 55 10.73 -5.83 -2.17
CA GLU A 55 11.01 -4.56 -2.86
C GLU A 55 12.31 -4.59 -3.68
N GLY A 56 13.17 -5.59 -3.48
CA GLY A 56 14.36 -5.83 -4.30
C GLY A 56 14.06 -6.61 -5.58
N SER A 57 12.85 -7.18 -5.71
CA SER A 57 12.48 -7.95 -6.89
C SER A 57 12.30 -7.06 -8.12
N PRO A 58 12.83 -7.45 -9.29
CA PRO A 58 12.60 -6.71 -10.54
C PRO A 58 11.13 -6.75 -11.01
N GLN A 59 10.26 -7.51 -10.34
CA GLN A 59 8.83 -7.61 -10.64
C GLN A 59 7.98 -6.59 -9.86
N VAL A 60 8.59 -5.84 -8.93
CA VAL A 60 7.95 -4.85 -8.08
C VAL A 60 8.67 -3.52 -8.24
N GLU A 61 7.93 -2.49 -8.62
CA GLU A 61 8.41 -1.12 -8.62
C GLU A 61 7.82 -0.41 -7.40
N THR A 62 8.67 0.01 -6.46
CA THR A 62 8.26 0.85 -5.33
C THR A 62 8.11 2.29 -5.77
N ILE A 63 6.89 2.81 -5.69
CA ILE A 63 6.56 4.19 -6.05
C ILE A 63 6.68 5.10 -4.83
N GLU A 64 6.19 4.63 -3.69
CA GLU A 64 6.27 5.32 -2.41
C GLU A 64 6.14 4.27 -1.29
N ALA A 65 6.82 4.50 -0.16
CA ALA A 65 6.70 3.67 1.03
C ALA A 65 6.62 4.57 2.27
N SER A 66 5.72 4.24 3.18
CA SER A 66 5.56 5.02 4.41
C SER A 66 6.47 4.51 5.51
N GLU A 67 6.90 5.40 6.41
CA GLU A 67 7.33 4.97 7.74
C GLU A 67 6.18 4.29 8.51
N PRO A 68 6.48 3.44 9.51
CA PRO A 68 5.46 2.79 10.33
C PRO A 68 4.44 3.76 10.94
N ILE A 69 3.16 3.50 10.71
CA ILE A 69 2.02 4.28 11.14
C ILE A 69 1.44 3.64 12.41
N ALA A 70 1.66 4.29 13.55
CA ALA A 70 1.15 3.84 14.85
C ALA A 70 -0.39 3.83 14.89
N ALA A 71 -0.96 2.95 15.72
CA ALA A 71 -2.40 2.86 15.95
C ALA A 71 -3.01 4.20 16.39
N GLY A 72 -4.17 4.54 15.83
CA GLY A 72 -4.90 5.77 16.13
C GLY A 72 -4.33 7.03 15.47
N THR A 73 -3.25 6.94 14.70
CA THR A 73 -2.62 8.09 14.06
C THR A 73 -3.12 8.30 12.63
N THR A 74 -2.90 9.52 12.13
CA THR A 74 -3.16 9.87 10.73
C THR A 74 -1.93 10.54 10.13
N VAL A 75 -1.55 10.12 8.94
CA VAL A 75 -0.45 10.68 8.16
C VAL A 75 -0.95 11.13 6.79
N ASN A 76 -0.21 12.03 6.15
CA ASN A 76 -0.43 12.41 4.75
C ASN A 76 0.76 11.92 3.94
N ILE A 77 0.47 11.15 2.89
CA ILE A 77 1.46 10.61 1.96
C ILE A 77 1.16 11.20 0.60
N VAL A 78 2.17 11.67 -0.13
CA VAL A 78 1.99 12.27 -1.46
C VAL A 78 2.83 11.49 -2.45
N ALA A 79 2.18 10.92 -3.46
CA ALA A 79 2.86 10.24 -4.56
C ALA A 79 2.49 10.89 -5.89
N THR A 80 3.44 10.95 -6.83
CA THR A 80 3.15 11.37 -8.20
C THR A 80 2.81 10.15 -9.03
N LEU A 81 1.53 9.98 -9.36
CA LEU A 81 1.01 8.80 -10.05
C LEU A 81 0.61 9.14 -11.48
N LYS A 82 0.92 8.24 -12.42
CA LYS A 82 0.36 8.30 -13.78
C LYS A 82 -0.97 7.54 -13.80
N ALA A 83 -1.75 7.70 -14.85
CA ALA A 83 -2.92 6.83 -15.04
C ALA A 83 -2.48 5.35 -15.09
N GLY A 84 -3.23 4.47 -14.42
CA GLY A 84 -2.94 3.04 -14.35
C GLY A 84 -3.31 2.39 -13.02
N HIS A 85 -2.86 1.13 -12.87
CA HIS A 85 -3.06 0.31 -11.67
C HIS A 85 -1.85 0.39 -10.72
N TYR A 86 -2.15 0.48 -9.44
CA TYR A 86 -1.20 0.48 -8.33
C TYR A 86 -1.72 -0.41 -7.20
N TYR A 87 -0.81 -1.01 -6.45
CA TYR A 87 -1.14 -1.81 -5.29
C TYR A 87 -0.82 -1.02 -4.03
N LEU A 88 -1.85 -0.72 -3.26
CA LEU A 88 -1.70 -0.18 -1.92
C LEU A 88 -1.53 -1.36 -0.98
N VAL A 89 -0.41 -1.43 -0.28
CA VAL A 89 -0.04 -2.58 0.56
C VAL A 89 0.42 -2.06 1.91
N CYS A 90 0.15 -2.82 2.97
CA CYS A 90 0.89 -2.68 4.21
C CYS A 90 1.95 -3.76 4.20
N ASN A 91 3.21 -3.35 4.16
CA ASN A 91 4.30 -4.28 4.00
C ASN A 91 4.89 -4.77 5.32
N GLN A 92 4.20 -4.60 6.44
CA GLN A 92 4.57 -5.22 7.71
C GLN A 92 4.61 -6.76 7.57
N PRO A 93 5.51 -7.47 8.29
CA PRO A 93 5.69 -8.91 8.16
C PRO A 93 4.37 -9.70 8.16
N GLY A 94 4.10 -10.38 7.05
CA GLY A 94 2.91 -11.22 6.85
C GLY A 94 1.60 -10.50 6.53
N HIS A 95 1.52 -9.16 6.63
CA HIS A 95 0.27 -8.44 6.44
C HIS A 95 -0.27 -8.53 5.01
N TYR A 96 0.60 -8.42 4.00
CA TYR A 96 0.24 -8.66 2.60
C TYR A 96 -0.35 -10.06 2.39
N ALA A 97 0.30 -11.08 2.94
CA ALA A 97 -0.11 -12.49 2.80
C ALA A 97 -1.48 -12.76 3.46
N LEU A 98 -1.80 -12.02 4.52
CA LEU A 98 -3.10 -12.06 5.20
C LEU A 98 -4.19 -11.22 4.51
N GLY A 99 -3.86 -10.56 3.38
CA GLY A 99 -4.81 -9.84 2.54
C GLY A 99 -4.79 -8.32 2.67
N MET A 100 -3.81 -7.74 3.38
CA MET A 100 -3.69 -6.29 3.57
C MET A 100 -3.16 -5.57 2.33
N ARG A 101 -3.96 -5.60 1.26
CA ARG A 101 -3.64 -5.08 -0.06
C ARG A 101 -4.91 -4.63 -0.78
N LEU A 102 -4.80 -3.58 -1.58
CA LEU A 102 -5.90 -3.01 -2.34
C LEU A 102 -5.43 -2.62 -3.74
N ASP A 103 -6.15 -3.07 -4.77
CA ASP A 103 -5.95 -2.59 -6.15
C ASP A 103 -6.54 -1.17 -6.27
N PHE A 104 -5.70 -0.23 -6.68
CA PHE A 104 -6.02 1.19 -6.74
C PHE A 104 -5.79 1.71 -8.14
N VAL A 105 -6.87 2.21 -8.74
CA VAL A 105 -6.87 2.72 -10.11
C VAL A 105 -6.77 4.24 -10.08
N VAL A 106 -5.82 4.75 -10.85
CA VAL A 106 -5.65 6.18 -11.14
C VAL A 106 -6.11 6.46 -12.57
N GLY A 107 -7.02 7.41 -12.72
CA GLY A 107 -7.59 7.84 -14.01
C GLY A 107 -6.73 8.85 -14.76
#